data_AF-A0A218X8F0-F1
#
_entry.id   AF-A0A218X8F0-F1
#
_cell.length_a   1.000
_cell.length_b   1.000
_cell.length_c   1.000
_cell.angle_alpha   90.00
_cell.angle_beta   90.00
_cell.angle_gamma   90.00
#
_symmetry.space_group_name_H-M   'P 1'
#
loop_
_entity.id
_entity.type
_entity.pdbx_description
1 polymer ?
#
loop_
_entity_poly.entity_id
_entity_poly.type
_entity_poly.pdbx_seq_one_letter_code
_entity_poly.pdbx_strand_id
1 'polypeptide(L)'
;MPFPAKSFNGAYSVEGTCHVPLLEDVYSEIFWGFYVSYEWVTTDKYRLEDPAHVEVIQGIERADTLPGLLGQSNITATAQKAGFEVVEERDLA
;
A
#
# COMPACT_ATOMS: atom_id res chain seq x y z
N MET A 1 15.55 8.75 0.75
CA MET A 1 16.17 7.89 1.79
C MET A 1 17.62 8.31 2.03
N PRO A 2 18.25 8.06 3.19
CA PRO A 2 19.65 8.43 3.47
C PRO A 2 20.67 7.51 2.78
N PHE A 3 20.40 7.13 1.52
CA PHE A 3 21.25 6.30 0.69
C PHE A 3 21.51 7.03 -0.64
N PRO A 4 22.66 6.79 -1.28
CA PRO A 4 22.87 7.26 -2.66
C PRO A 4 21.80 6.72 -3.59
N ALA A 5 21.42 7.52 -4.59
CA ALA A 5 20.48 7.09 -5.63
C ALA A 5 20.99 5.80 -6.32
N LYS A 6 20.09 4.85 -6.58
CA LYS A 6 20.38 3.59 -7.30
C LYS A 6 21.49 2.75 -6.64
N SER A 7 21.56 2.75 -5.31
CA SER A 7 22.54 1.97 -4.53
C SER A 7 22.14 0.50 -4.32
N PHE A 8 20.91 0.13 -4.67
CA PHE A 8 20.37 -1.23 -4.54
C PHE A 8 19.81 -1.69 -5.89
N ASN A 9 19.38 -2.96 -5.99
CA ASN A 9 18.75 -3.53 -7.20
C ASN A 9 17.24 -3.75 -7.07
N GLY A 10 16.71 -3.67 -5.85
CA GLY A 10 15.29 -3.70 -5.56
C GLY A 10 15.00 -3.44 -4.09
N ALA A 11 13.72 -3.34 -3.76
CA ALA A 11 13.20 -3.14 -2.42
C ALA A 11 12.02 -4.08 -2.17
N TYR A 12 11.67 -4.31 -0.91
CA TYR A 12 10.41 -4.95 -0.56
C TYR A 12 9.84 -4.34 0.71
N SER A 13 8.51 -4.37 0.84
CA SER A 13 7.81 -4.07 2.10
C SER A 13 6.83 -5.19 2.43
N VAL A 14 6.70 -5.45 3.73
CA VAL A 14 5.73 -6.39 4.29
C VAL A 14 5.02 -5.61 5.39
N GLU A 15 3.76 -5.28 5.16
CA GLU A 15 2.89 -4.54 6.10
C GLU A 15 3.52 -3.23 6.59
N GLY A 16 4.28 -2.56 5.72
CA GLY A 16 5.07 -1.40 6.10
C GLY A 16 4.52 -0.09 5.56
N THR A 17 4.01 -0.11 4.33
CA THR A 17 3.58 1.11 3.64
C THR A 17 2.13 1.48 3.95
N CYS A 18 1.33 0.56 4.49
CA CYS A 18 0.00 0.88 5.01
C CYS A 18 0.01 1.91 6.17
N HIS A 19 1.16 2.15 6.81
CA HIS A 19 1.32 3.15 7.87
C HIS A 19 1.61 4.57 7.36
N VAL A 20 1.93 4.74 6.07
CA VAL A 20 2.23 6.06 5.54
C VAL A 20 0.95 6.80 5.13
N PRO A 21 0.86 8.13 5.37
CA PRO A 21 -0.32 8.89 4.94
C PRO A 21 -0.53 8.92 3.42
N LEU A 22 0.56 8.90 2.66
CA LEU A 22 0.56 8.94 1.21
C LEU A 22 1.49 7.86 0.66
N LEU A 23 0.90 6.83 0.05
CA LEU A 23 1.65 5.71 -0.53
C LEU A 23 2.54 6.12 -1.71
N GLU A 24 2.13 7.16 -2.45
CA GLU A 24 2.89 7.74 -3.57
C GLU A 24 4.27 8.27 -3.13
N ASP A 25 4.37 8.85 -1.93
CA ASP A 25 5.63 9.37 -1.40
C ASP A 25 6.65 8.23 -1.21
N VAL A 26 6.19 7.08 -0.71
CA VAL A 26 7.06 5.90 -0.58
C VAL A 26 7.44 5.36 -1.95
N TYR A 27 6.46 5.20 -2.85
CA TYR A 27 6.68 4.63 -4.18
C TYR A 27 7.66 5.46 -5.00
N SER A 28 7.58 6.78 -4.94
CA SER A 28 8.51 7.67 -5.65
C SER A 28 9.96 7.52 -5.16
N GLU A 29 10.19 7.28 -3.87
CA GLU A 29 11.52 7.07 -3.29
C GLU A 29 12.14 5.71 -3.66
N ILE A 30 11.31 4.69 -3.94
CA ILE A 30 11.74 3.33 -4.31
C ILE A 30 11.68 3.09 -5.83
N PHE A 31 11.27 4.07 -6.62
CA PHE A 31 11.19 4.00 -8.09
C PHE A 31 12.58 4.05 -8.75
N TRP A 32 13.33 2.95 -8.65
CA TRP A 32 14.60 2.80 -9.35
C TRP A 32 14.98 1.34 -9.63
N GLY A 33 14.21 0.36 -9.13
CA GLY A 33 14.47 -1.08 -9.30
C GLY A 33 13.20 -1.91 -9.12
N PHE A 34 13.36 -3.23 -8.93
CA PHE A 34 12.21 -4.10 -8.63
C PHE A 34 11.68 -3.82 -7.22
N TYR A 35 10.37 -3.79 -7.09
CA TYR A 35 9.70 -3.62 -5.81
C TYR A 35 8.63 -4.68 -5.63
N VAL A 36 8.57 -5.24 -4.41
CA VAL A 36 7.56 -6.21 -4.00
C VAL A 36 6.90 -5.70 -2.73
N SER A 37 5.57 -5.64 -2.72
CA SER A 37 4.79 -5.28 -1.54
C SER A 37 3.85 -6.40 -1.16
N TYR A 38 3.70 -6.60 0.15
CA TYR A 38 2.59 -7.31 0.77
C TYR A 38 1.99 -6.36 1.79
N GLU A 39 0.72 -6.00 1.64
CA GLU A 39 0.13 -4.89 2.39
C GLU A 39 -1.32 -5.16 2.76
N TRP A 40 -1.78 -4.51 3.82
CA TRP A 40 -3.18 -4.51 4.19
C TRP A 40 -3.96 -3.53 3.33
N VAL A 41 -5.08 -4.00 2.80
CA VAL A 41 -6.01 -3.23 1.98
C VAL A 41 -7.44 -3.62 2.31
N THR A 42 -8.38 -2.72 2.02
CA THR A 42 -9.78 -3.11 1.94
C THR A 42 -10.06 -3.80 0.60
N THR A 43 -10.89 -4.84 0.62
CA THR A 43 -11.30 -5.56 -0.59
C THR A 43 -12.50 -4.87 -1.25
N ASP A 44 -12.88 -5.33 -2.44
CA ASP A 44 -14.09 -4.91 -3.16
C ASP A 44 -15.41 -5.21 -2.40
N LYS A 45 -15.35 -6.00 -1.33
CA LYS A 45 -16.49 -6.31 -0.46
C LYS A 45 -16.73 -5.26 0.63
N TYR A 46 -15.76 -4.38 0.89
CA TYR A 46 -15.92 -3.30 1.85
C TYR A 46 -16.97 -2.30 1.36
N ARG A 47 -17.89 -1.90 2.24
CA ARG A 47 -19.02 -1.01 1.93
C ARG A 47 -19.03 0.10 2.95
N LEU A 48 -18.87 1.34 2.48
CA LEU A 48 -18.79 2.51 3.36
C LEU A 48 -20.15 2.85 4.00
N GLU A 49 -21.23 2.45 3.35
CA GLU A 49 -22.61 2.62 3.82
C GLU A 49 -23.05 1.56 4.84
N ASP A 50 -22.27 0.49 5.03
CA ASP A 50 -22.54 -0.54 6.04
C ASP A 50 -21.80 -0.19 7.35
N PRO A 51 -22.52 0.21 8.43
CA PRO A 51 -21.89 0.62 9.67
C PRO A 51 -21.04 -0.49 10.32
N ALA A 52 -21.39 -1.76 10.12
CA ALA A 52 -20.63 -2.87 10.70
C ALA A 52 -19.28 -3.04 10.00
N HIS A 53 -19.25 -2.87 8.67
CA HIS A 53 -17.99 -2.89 7.91
C HIS A 53 -17.08 -1.73 8.34
N VAL A 54 -17.64 -0.53 8.48
CA VAL A 54 -16.91 0.66 8.93
C VAL A 54 -16.35 0.45 10.35
N GLU A 55 -17.14 -0.12 11.26
CA GLU A 55 -16.70 -0.40 12.62
C GLU A 55 -15.49 -1.36 12.66
N VAL A 56 -15.52 -2.44 11.86
CA VAL A 56 -14.41 -3.39 11.77
C VAL A 56 -13.14 -2.72 11.25
N ILE A 57 -13.22 -2.00 10.12
CA ILE A 57 -12.06 -1.31 9.52
C ILE A 57 -11.47 -0.29 10.49
N GLN A 58 -12.30 0.55 11.11
CA GLN A 58 -11.82 1.52 12.08
C GLN A 58 -11.26 0.87 13.35
N GLY A 59 -11.75 -0.31 13.72
CA GLY A 59 -11.17 -1.11 14.80
C GLY A 59 -9.72 -1.51 14.50
N ILE A 60 -9.49 -2.02 13.29
CA ILE A 60 -8.15 -2.37 12.77
C ILE A 60 -7.26 -1.12 12.72
N GLU A 61 -7.74 -0.03 12.10
CA GLU A 61 -6.97 1.21 11.96
C GLU A 61 -6.52 1.79 13.31
N ARG A 62 -7.38 1.72 14.33
CA ARG A 62 -7.03 2.18 15.69
C ARG A 62 -6.06 1.24 16.39
N ALA A 63 -6.23 -0.07 16.25
CA ALA A 63 -5.40 -1.06 16.91
C ALA A 63 -3.97 -1.09 16.34
N ASP A 64 -3.85 -0.97 15.02
CA ASP A 64 -2.58 -1.07 14.30
C ASP A 64 -1.98 0.30 13.94
N THR A 65 -2.61 1.40 14.37
CA THR A 65 -2.15 2.78 14.10
C THR A 65 -1.99 3.05 12.60
N LEU A 66 -3.05 2.75 11.84
CA LEU A 66 -3.12 3.00 10.41
C LEU A 66 -3.83 4.34 10.14
N PRO A 67 -3.28 5.20 9.25
CA PRO A 67 -3.90 6.49 8.90
C PRO A 67 -5.20 6.35 8.09
N GLY A 68 -5.48 5.15 7.59
CA GLY A 68 -6.66 4.80 6.80
C GLY A 68 -6.31 3.72 5.77
N LEU A 69 -7.02 2.59 5.78
CA LEU A 69 -6.74 1.52 4.83
C LEU A 69 -7.18 1.93 3.41
N LEU A 70 -6.27 1.78 2.45
CA LEU A 70 -6.58 1.97 1.04
C LEU A 70 -7.37 0.77 0.50
N GLY A 71 -8.23 1.00 -0.49
CA GLY A 71 -8.82 -0.07 -1.28
C GLY A 71 -7.77 -0.74 -2.16
N GLN A 72 -7.89 -2.05 -2.37
CA GLN A 72 -6.96 -2.83 -3.19
C GLN A 72 -6.71 -2.19 -4.58
N SER A 73 -7.77 -1.70 -5.22
CA SER A 73 -7.69 -1.04 -6.54
C SER A 73 -6.79 0.20 -6.55
N ASN A 74 -6.56 0.84 -5.40
CA ASN A 74 -5.70 2.01 -5.31
C ASN A 74 -4.21 1.64 -5.38
N ILE A 75 -3.81 0.43 -4.98
CA ILE A 75 -2.40 0.03 -4.94
C ILE A 75 -1.79 0.08 -6.34
N THR A 76 -2.42 -0.63 -7.30
CA THR A 76 -1.98 -0.68 -8.69
C THR A 76 -2.00 0.71 -9.34
N ALA A 77 -3.04 1.51 -9.07
CA ALA A 77 -3.13 2.87 -9.60
C ALA A 77 -2.02 3.79 -9.05
N THR A 78 -1.72 3.70 -7.75
CA THR A 78 -0.65 4.49 -7.12
C THR A 78 0.73 4.06 -7.61
N ALA A 79 0.98 2.75 -7.80
CA ALA A 79 2.22 2.24 -8.38
C ALA A 79 2.46 2.81 -9.79
N GLN A 80 1.45 2.74 -10.65
CA GLN A 80 1.52 3.28 -12.01
C GLN A 80 1.74 4.80 -12.01
N LYS A 81 1.08 5.53 -11.12
CA LYS A 81 1.27 6.99 -10.98
C LYS A 81 2.70 7.36 -10.59
N ALA A 82 3.33 6.56 -9.74
CA ALA A 82 4.74 6.72 -9.36
C ALA A 82 5.73 6.31 -10.47
N GLY A 83 5.25 5.69 -11.56
CA GLY A 83 6.03 5.31 -12.73
C GLY A 83 6.32 3.81 -12.85
N PHE A 84 5.87 2.99 -11.91
CA PHE A 84 6.08 1.54 -11.97
C PHE A 84 5.29 0.88 -13.11
N GLU A 85 5.93 -0.12 -13.72
CA GLU A 85 5.24 -1.15 -14.47
C GLU A 85 4.81 -2.25 -13.49
N VAL A 86 3.51 -2.50 -13.39
CA VAL A 86 2.97 -3.57 -12.54
C VAL A 86 3.07 -4.89 -13.28
N VAL A 87 4.01 -5.73 -12.86
CA VAL A 87 4.28 -7.04 -13.48
C VAL A 87 3.34 -8.14 -12.96
N GLU A 88 2.93 -8.04 -11.69
CA GLU A 88 2.08 -9.03 -11.03
C GLU A 88 1.35 -8.39 -9.84
N GLU A 89 0.07 -8.71 -9.67
CA GLU A 89 -0.74 -8.41 -8.48
C GLU A 89 -1.51 -9.68 -8.11
N ARG A 90 -1.57 -10.03 -6.81
CA ARG A 90 -2.34 -11.18 -6.33
C ARG A 90 -3.12 -10.80 -5.07
N ASP A 91 -4.40 -11.16 -5.06
CA ASP A 91 -5.19 -11.23 -3.84
C ASP A 91 -4.82 -12.52 -3.08
N LEU A 92 -4.48 -12.38 -1.79
CA LEU A 92 -4.09 -13.48 -0.90
C LEU A 92 -5.05 -13.62 0.30
N ALA A 93 -6.23 -12.97 0.25
CA ALA A 93 -7.30 -13.08 1.25
C ALA A 93 -8.20 -14.31 1.06
#